data_AF-A0A522E981-F1
#
_entry.id   AF-A0A522E981-F1
#
_cell.length_a   1.000
_cell.length_b   1.000
_cell.length_c   1.000
_cell.angle_alpha   90.00
_cell.angle_beta   90.00
_cell.angle_gamma   90.00
#
_symmetry.space_group_name_H-M   'P 1'
#
loop_
_entity.id
_entity.type
_entity.pdbx_description
1 polymer ?
#
loop_
_entity_poly.entity_id
_entity_poly.type
_entity_poly.pdbx_seq_one_letter_code
_entity_poly.pdbx_strand_id
1 'polypeptide(L)'
;MPNNQMCQEARVSLERIRVLKQDFDVSFEKALTSGDETDKQRAQHNKQALDQEMTQLRIEMYAWEKKAIEAQELTLLESLLSKKEASVPLSKYELFVLYEIYTSDPLSSDLLDWRNTRDTQDDLLTMFDSSPHQIASSLGEITPQTQIYIGNLVDGFFQTIPDTLELIYTSFPETRIRRYNIEIGGKDERELKKLLERNGHQIYSHAKSMMEHDDFKRSLREPDPKQPDWKKWKLKSPEEITLIRLRVEDLGFPNGATTQEIFDRAILLGLELCPPEVGPQFRLQYVNQPMSEYIR
;
A
#
# COMPACT_ATOMS: atom_id res chain seq x y z
N MET A 1 20.41 9.89 -17.41
CA MET A 1 21.12 9.48 -16.18
C MET A 1 20.12 9.51 -15.02
N PRO A 2 20.14 8.56 -14.08
CA PRO A 2 19.16 8.55 -13.01
C PRO A 2 19.34 9.77 -12.11
N ASN A 3 18.23 10.29 -11.59
CA ASN A 3 18.17 11.49 -10.78
C ASN A 3 19.05 11.34 -9.52
N ASN A 4 20.09 12.16 -9.39
CA ASN A 4 21.16 12.03 -8.37
C ASN A 4 20.63 12.10 -6.92
N GLN A 5 19.44 12.68 -6.73
CA GLN A 5 18.81 12.91 -5.43
C GLN A 5 18.22 11.63 -4.79
N MET A 6 17.56 10.76 -5.56
CA MET A 6 17.00 9.51 -5.01
C MET A 6 18.09 8.47 -4.68
N CYS A 7 19.20 8.48 -5.42
CA CYS A 7 20.37 7.67 -5.09
C CYS A 7 21.04 8.15 -3.79
N GLN A 8 20.90 9.43 -3.46
CA GLN A 8 21.35 9.98 -2.17
C GLN A 8 20.38 9.59 -1.04
N GLU A 9 19.06 9.68 -1.25
CA GLU A 9 18.04 9.29 -0.28
C GLU A 9 18.16 7.80 0.11
N ALA A 10 18.24 6.88 -0.87
CA ALA A 10 18.43 5.46 -0.59
C ALA A 10 19.74 5.17 0.15
N ARG A 11 20.83 5.91 -0.14
CA ARG A 11 22.11 5.80 0.60
C ARG A 11 21.98 6.28 2.03
N VAL A 12 21.24 7.35 2.27
CA VAL A 12 20.96 7.85 3.62
C VAL A 12 20.13 6.84 4.40
N SER A 13 19.07 6.29 3.81
CA SER A 13 18.22 5.26 4.41
C SER A 13 19.01 3.98 4.72
N LEU A 14 19.91 3.53 3.84
CA LEU A 14 20.81 2.39 4.11
C LEU A 14 21.75 2.63 5.28
N GLU A 15 22.33 3.82 5.42
CA GLU A 15 23.16 4.15 6.59
C GLU A 15 22.34 4.24 7.87
N ARG A 16 21.10 4.76 7.82
CA ARG A 16 20.19 4.75 8.97
C ARG A 16 19.85 3.33 9.42
N ILE A 17 19.50 2.44 8.48
CA ILE A 17 19.25 1.02 8.76
C ILE A 17 20.47 0.37 9.41
N ARG A 18 21.68 0.67 8.92
CA ARG A 18 22.92 0.13 9.50
C ARG A 18 23.07 0.52 10.97
N VAL A 19 22.84 1.79 11.30
CA VAL A 19 22.90 2.28 12.69
C VAL A 19 21.81 1.64 13.55
N LEU A 20 20.56 1.65 13.08
CA LEU A 20 19.43 1.07 13.80
C LEU A 20 19.60 -0.44 14.05
N LYS A 21 20.21 -1.16 13.10
CA LYS A 21 20.54 -2.58 13.27
C LYS A 21 21.56 -2.78 14.38
N GLN A 22 22.62 -1.96 14.40
CA GLN A 22 23.62 -2.02 15.47
C GLN A 22 23.00 -1.72 16.84
N ASP A 23 22.13 -0.72 16.93
CA ASP A 23 21.42 -0.37 18.17
C ASP A 23 20.46 -1.47 18.62
N PHE A 24 19.75 -2.10 17.68
CA PHE A 24 18.90 -3.26 17.96
C PHE A 24 19.73 -4.43 18.50
N ASP A 25 20.80 -4.84 17.80
CA ASP A 25 21.65 -5.96 18.21
C ASP A 25 22.20 -5.77 19.64
N VAL A 26 22.70 -4.56 19.95
CA VAL A 26 23.20 -4.22 21.30
C VAL A 26 22.10 -4.31 22.36
N SER A 27 20.92 -3.73 22.07
CA SER A 27 19.81 -3.75 23.02
C SER A 27 19.22 -5.16 23.23
N PHE A 28 19.22 -5.98 22.18
CA PHE A 28 18.71 -7.35 22.20
C PHE A 28 19.60 -8.26 23.05
N GLU A 29 20.92 -8.23 22.86
CA GLU A 29 21.89 -8.96 23.70
C GLU A 29 21.77 -8.56 25.18
N LYS A 30 21.56 -7.27 25.45
CA LYS A 30 21.35 -6.80 26.81
C LYS A 30 20.05 -7.33 27.41
N ALA A 31 18.95 -7.34 26.64
CA ALA A 31 17.67 -7.87 27.09
C ALA A 31 17.73 -9.39 27.38
N LEU A 32 18.53 -10.16 26.63
CA LEU A 32 18.74 -11.58 26.87
C LEU A 32 19.53 -11.87 28.15
N THR A 33 20.42 -10.96 28.54
CA THR A 33 21.36 -11.17 29.66
C THR A 33 20.91 -10.56 30.98
N SER A 34 20.18 -9.44 30.96
CA SER A 34 19.83 -8.69 32.19
C SER A 34 18.54 -9.15 32.87
N GLY A 35 17.59 -9.73 32.12
CA GLY A 35 16.26 -10.08 32.64
C GLY A 35 15.37 -8.88 33.02
N ASP A 36 15.86 -7.65 32.84
CA ASP A 36 15.17 -6.40 33.17
C ASP A 36 14.13 -6.07 32.10
N GLU A 37 12.92 -5.73 32.55
CA GLU A 37 11.81 -5.37 31.68
C GLU A 37 12.06 -4.08 30.90
N THR A 38 12.86 -3.16 31.44
CA THR A 38 13.24 -1.92 30.75
C THR A 38 14.19 -2.18 29.57
N ASP A 39 15.08 -3.16 29.69
CA ASP A 39 15.97 -3.56 28.59
C ASP A 39 15.20 -4.30 27.48
N LYS A 40 14.20 -5.12 27.83
CA LYS A 40 13.29 -5.73 26.84
C LYS A 40 12.47 -4.69 26.09
N GLN A 41 11.88 -3.73 26.79
CA GLN A 41 11.13 -2.64 26.17
C GLN A 41 12.00 -1.83 25.20
N ARG A 42 13.26 -1.56 25.59
CA ARG A 42 14.22 -0.86 24.74
C ARG A 42 14.57 -1.67 23.48
N ALA A 43 14.80 -2.98 23.62
CA ALA A 43 15.06 -3.86 22.48
C ALA A 43 13.87 -3.91 21.51
N GLN A 44 12.65 -3.95 22.04
CA GLN A 44 11.44 -3.93 21.23
C GLN A 44 11.23 -2.60 20.51
N HIS A 45 11.51 -1.48 21.16
CA HIS A 45 11.46 -0.16 20.53
C HIS A 45 12.49 -0.02 19.40
N ASN A 46 13.75 -0.44 19.63
CA ASN A 46 14.78 -0.42 18.61
C ASN A 46 14.45 -1.33 17.42
N LYS A 47 13.83 -2.50 17.68
CA LYS A 47 13.33 -3.38 16.63
C LYS A 47 12.27 -2.68 15.77
N GLN A 48 11.27 -2.06 16.40
CA GLN A 48 10.22 -1.32 15.69
C GLN A 48 10.81 -0.20 14.82
N ALA A 49 11.76 0.57 15.35
CA ALA A 49 12.42 1.63 14.59
C ALA A 49 13.20 1.08 13.38
N LEU A 50 13.91 -0.05 13.54
CA LEU A 50 14.61 -0.72 12.44
C LEU A 50 13.62 -1.23 11.37
N ASP A 51 12.54 -1.88 11.79
CA ASP A 51 11.52 -2.42 10.89
C ASP A 51 10.81 -1.29 10.11
N GLN A 52 10.55 -0.16 10.76
CA GLN A 52 10.01 1.06 10.12
C GLN A 52 10.96 1.62 9.06
N GLU A 53 12.25 1.81 9.37
CA GLU A 53 13.21 2.37 8.40
C GLU A 53 13.45 1.40 7.23
N MET A 54 13.50 0.09 7.50
CA MET A 54 13.56 -0.95 6.47
C MET A 54 12.34 -0.94 5.55
N THR A 55 11.15 -0.73 6.12
CA THR A 55 9.90 -0.60 5.36
C THR A 55 9.92 0.67 4.50
N GLN A 56 10.36 1.79 5.07
CA GLN A 56 10.50 3.06 4.36
C GLN A 56 11.47 2.95 3.17
N LEU A 57 12.64 2.34 3.35
CA LEU A 57 13.57 2.09 2.25
C LEU A 57 12.93 1.21 1.15
N ARG A 58 12.18 0.17 1.50
CA ARG A 58 11.47 -0.65 0.50
C ARG A 58 10.47 0.17 -0.30
N ILE A 59 9.70 1.05 0.36
CA ILE A 59 8.75 1.95 -0.31
C ILE A 59 9.49 2.89 -1.29
N GLU A 60 10.60 3.49 -0.84
CA GLU A 60 11.43 4.38 -1.66
C GLU A 60 12.03 3.65 -2.87
N MET A 61 12.58 2.46 -2.64
CA MET A 61 13.13 1.62 -3.69
C MET A 61 12.06 1.18 -4.69
N TYR A 62 10.89 0.76 -4.22
CA TYR A 62 9.78 0.37 -5.08
C TYR A 62 9.30 1.53 -5.96
N ALA A 63 9.17 2.73 -5.39
CA ALA A 63 8.79 3.93 -6.15
C ALA A 63 9.86 4.29 -7.20
N TRP A 64 11.13 4.07 -6.90
CA TRP A 64 12.24 4.28 -7.84
C TRP A 64 12.26 3.23 -8.95
N GLU A 65 12.16 1.94 -8.59
CA GLU A 65 12.07 0.84 -9.54
C GLU A 65 10.91 1.08 -10.50
N LYS A 66 9.73 1.43 -9.99
CA LYS A 66 8.56 1.77 -10.80
C LYS A 66 8.88 2.89 -11.81
N LYS A 67 9.44 4.02 -11.36
CA LYS A 67 9.81 5.14 -12.26
C LYS A 67 10.89 4.73 -13.27
N ALA A 68 11.84 3.91 -12.87
CA ALA A 68 12.91 3.43 -13.74
C ALA A 68 12.36 2.51 -14.83
N ILE A 69 11.39 1.67 -14.49
CA ILE A 69 10.70 0.80 -15.46
C ILE A 69 9.82 1.63 -16.39
N GLU A 70 9.02 2.57 -15.87
CA GLU A 70 8.21 3.50 -16.69
C GLU A 70 9.09 4.29 -17.68
N ALA A 71 10.28 4.74 -17.25
CA ALA A 71 11.22 5.44 -18.14
C ALA A 71 11.84 4.55 -19.24
N GLN A 72 11.79 3.23 -19.09
CA GLN A 72 12.36 2.24 -20.02
C GLN A 72 11.28 1.36 -20.68
N GLU A 73 10.00 1.71 -20.52
CA GLU A 73 8.85 0.90 -20.89
C GLU A 73 8.92 0.43 -22.35
N LEU A 74 9.15 1.35 -23.29
CA LEU A 74 9.25 1.02 -24.72
C LEU A 74 10.38 0.03 -25.01
N THR A 75 11.55 0.21 -24.40
CA THR A 75 12.69 -0.70 -24.58
C THR A 75 12.41 -2.08 -23.99
N LEU A 76 11.71 -2.14 -22.86
CA LEU A 76 11.32 -3.41 -22.24
C LEU A 76 10.24 -4.12 -23.05
N LEU A 77 9.29 -3.39 -23.65
CA LEU A 77 8.29 -3.94 -24.57
C LEU A 77 8.94 -4.52 -25.83
N GLU A 78 9.90 -3.80 -26.44
CA GLU A 78 10.68 -4.33 -27.57
C GLU A 78 11.45 -5.60 -27.19
N SER A 79 12.03 -5.63 -25.98
CA SER A 79 12.73 -6.81 -25.47
C SER A 79 11.80 -7.99 -25.23
N LEU A 80 10.61 -7.77 -24.68
CA LEU A 80 9.57 -8.78 -24.49
C LEU A 80 9.18 -9.43 -25.83
N LEU A 81 8.95 -8.62 -26.86
CA LEU A 81 8.63 -9.12 -28.20
C LEU A 81 9.75 -9.98 -28.78
N SER A 82 11.01 -9.52 -28.67
CA SER A 82 12.17 -10.29 -29.15
C SER A 82 12.36 -11.61 -28.38
N LYS A 83 12.21 -11.61 -27.05
CA LYS A 83 12.39 -12.81 -26.23
C LYS A 83 11.26 -13.82 -26.35
N LYS A 84 10.04 -13.36 -26.65
CA LYS A 84 8.91 -14.24 -26.99
C LYS A 84 9.27 -15.20 -28.13
N GLU A 85 9.93 -14.70 -29.17
CA GLU A 85 10.34 -15.49 -30.33
C GLU A 85 11.47 -16.48 -30.00
N ALA A 86 12.37 -16.10 -29.07
CA ALA A 86 13.58 -16.85 -28.76
C ALA A 86 13.45 -17.81 -27.55
N SER A 87 12.31 -17.84 -26.85
CA SER A 87 12.09 -18.63 -25.62
C SER A 87 13.15 -18.40 -24.53
N VAL A 88 13.64 -17.15 -24.42
CA VAL A 88 14.63 -16.75 -23.43
C VAL A 88 13.94 -16.35 -22.12
N PRO A 89 14.47 -16.70 -20.93
CA PRO A 89 13.94 -16.25 -19.66
C PRO A 89 13.81 -14.73 -19.56
N LEU A 90 12.73 -14.28 -18.91
CA LEU A 90 12.49 -12.88 -18.65
C LEU A 90 13.19 -12.46 -17.35
N SER A 91 13.69 -11.23 -17.36
CA SER A 91 14.17 -10.54 -16.18
C SER A 91 13.01 -10.02 -15.35
N LYS A 92 13.28 -9.72 -14.07
CA LYS A 92 12.35 -9.06 -13.16
C LYS A 92 11.63 -7.85 -13.78
N TYR A 93 12.37 -6.96 -14.45
CA TYR A 93 11.79 -5.73 -15.02
C TYR A 93 10.86 -6.00 -16.22
N GLU A 94 11.22 -6.96 -17.07
CA GLU A 94 10.35 -7.39 -18.18
C GLU A 94 9.06 -8.04 -17.65
N LEU A 95 9.15 -8.84 -16.58
CA LEU A 95 8.00 -9.41 -15.90
C LEU A 95 7.10 -8.35 -15.26
N PHE A 96 7.69 -7.31 -14.65
CA PHE A 96 6.92 -6.16 -14.15
C PHE A 96 6.13 -5.46 -15.26
N VAL A 97 6.73 -5.26 -16.43
CA VAL A 97 6.01 -4.69 -17.59
C VAL A 97 4.92 -5.63 -18.07
N LEU A 98 5.18 -6.94 -18.08
CA LEU A 98 4.22 -7.95 -18.55
C LEU A 98 3.01 -8.12 -17.61
N TYR A 99 3.20 -7.93 -16.30
CA TYR A 99 2.18 -8.27 -15.29
C TYR A 99 1.59 -7.07 -14.54
N GLU A 100 2.39 -6.06 -14.19
CA GLU A 100 2.03 -5.06 -13.17
C GLU A 100 1.95 -3.63 -13.70
N ILE A 101 2.65 -3.31 -14.78
CA ILE A 101 2.66 -1.94 -15.29
C ILE A 101 1.47 -1.76 -16.21
N TYR A 102 0.57 -0.90 -15.75
CA TYR A 102 -0.39 -0.21 -16.60
C TYR A 102 0.41 0.75 -17.48
N THR A 103 0.98 0.19 -18.54
CA THR A 103 1.52 0.92 -19.66
C THR A 103 0.46 1.91 -20.15
N SER A 104 0.89 3.08 -20.62
CA SER A 104 -0.07 4.09 -21.12
C SER A 104 -0.93 3.54 -22.25
N ASP A 105 -0.38 2.56 -22.98
CA ASP A 105 -1.05 1.73 -23.98
C ASP A 105 -1.20 0.30 -23.47
N PRO A 106 -2.37 -0.35 -23.61
CA PRO A 106 -2.52 -1.75 -23.20
C PRO A 106 -1.53 -2.67 -23.95
N LEU A 107 -1.08 -3.74 -23.29
CA LEU A 107 -0.28 -4.78 -23.92
C LEU A 107 -0.95 -5.27 -25.22
N SER A 108 -0.15 -5.55 -26.24
CA SER A 108 -0.68 -6.14 -27.47
C SER A 108 -1.33 -7.50 -27.20
N SER A 109 -2.33 -7.87 -28.02
CA SER A 109 -2.98 -9.19 -27.93
C SER A 109 -1.97 -10.32 -27.89
N ASP A 110 -0.92 -10.20 -28.69
CA ASP A 110 0.14 -11.19 -28.82
C ASP A 110 0.95 -11.36 -27.53
N LEU A 111 1.22 -10.28 -26.80
CA LEU A 111 1.89 -10.35 -25.50
C LEU A 111 0.96 -10.88 -24.41
N LEU A 112 -0.33 -10.53 -24.45
CA LEU A 112 -1.34 -11.05 -23.54
C LEU A 112 -1.51 -12.56 -23.69
N ASP A 113 -1.63 -13.05 -24.92
CA ASP A 113 -1.73 -14.49 -25.21
C ASP A 113 -0.49 -15.23 -24.72
N TRP A 114 0.69 -14.67 -24.98
CA TRP A 114 1.94 -15.25 -24.49
C TRP A 114 1.98 -15.29 -22.97
N ARG A 115 1.68 -14.18 -22.30
CA ARG A 115 1.60 -14.08 -20.83
C ARG A 115 0.71 -15.16 -20.22
N ASN A 116 -0.43 -15.45 -20.86
CA ASN A 116 -1.38 -16.45 -20.39
C ASN A 116 -0.88 -17.90 -20.53
N THR A 117 0.19 -18.14 -21.30
CA THR A 117 0.83 -19.47 -21.47
C THR A 117 2.05 -19.68 -20.56
N ARG A 118 2.49 -18.66 -19.82
CA ARG A 118 3.71 -18.72 -18.99
C ARG A 118 3.45 -19.40 -17.65
N ASP A 119 4.52 -19.92 -17.05
CA ASP A 119 4.52 -20.38 -15.66
C ASP A 119 4.54 -19.16 -14.73
N THR A 120 3.34 -18.79 -14.26
CA THR A 120 3.15 -17.61 -13.41
C THR A 120 3.82 -17.75 -12.05
N GLN A 121 4.09 -18.98 -11.58
CA GLN A 121 4.74 -19.18 -10.29
C GLN A 121 6.24 -18.88 -10.37
N ASP A 122 6.93 -19.40 -11.38
CA ASP A 122 8.36 -19.12 -11.61
C ASP A 122 8.59 -17.64 -11.93
N ASP A 123 7.69 -17.07 -12.74
CA ASP A 123 7.71 -15.64 -13.06
C ASP A 123 7.51 -14.78 -11.81
N LEU A 124 6.60 -15.15 -10.91
CA LEU A 124 6.35 -14.38 -9.70
C LEU A 124 7.54 -14.44 -8.73
N LEU A 125 8.20 -15.59 -8.60
CA LEU A 125 9.44 -15.73 -7.84
C LEU A 125 10.54 -14.83 -8.41
N THR A 126 10.70 -14.80 -9.73
CA THR A 126 11.69 -13.95 -10.42
C THR A 126 11.33 -12.47 -10.32
N MET A 127 10.05 -12.11 -10.49
CA MET A 127 9.59 -10.73 -10.50
C MET A 127 9.73 -10.06 -9.12
N PHE A 128 9.57 -10.79 -8.04
CA PHE A 128 9.69 -10.24 -6.69
C PHE A 128 10.95 -10.67 -5.94
N ASP A 129 11.93 -11.27 -6.64
CA ASP A 129 13.14 -11.84 -6.02
C ASP A 129 12.81 -12.70 -4.79
N SER A 130 11.70 -13.43 -4.87
CA SER A 130 11.05 -14.13 -3.75
C SER A 130 11.34 -15.62 -3.78
N SER A 131 11.24 -16.27 -2.63
CA SER A 131 11.33 -17.73 -2.48
C SER A 131 9.93 -18.35 -2.31
N PRO A 132 9.73 -19.64 -2.66
CA PRO A 132 8.42 -20.29 -2.57
C PRO A 132 7.75 -20.20 -1.19
N HIS A 133 8.53 -20.24 -0.10
CA HIS A 133 8.02 -20.15 1.27
C HIS A 133 7.54 -18.74 1.67
N GLN A 134 7.84 -17.72 0.87
CA GLN A 134 7.39 -16.35 1.07
C GLN A 134 6.04 -16.08 0.38
N ILE A 135 5.51 -17.06 -0.35
CA ILE A 135 4.21 -17.01 -1.01
C ILE A 135 3.24 -17.93 -0.27
N ALA A 136 2.07 -17.40 0.07
CA ALA A 136 0.97 -18.17 0.63
C ALA A 136 -0.25 -18.11 -0.30
N SER A 137 -0.97 -19.22 -0.40
CA SER A 137 -2.22 -19.34 -1.17
C SER A 137 -3.46 -19.52 -0.29
N SER A 138 -3.25 -19.71 1.01
CA SER A 138 -4.29 -19.85 2.02
C SER A 138 -3.86 -19.21 3.34
N LEU A 139 -4.81 -18.82 4.19
CA LEU A 139 -4.48 -18.26 5.51
C LEU A 139 -3.59 -19.18 6.36
N GLY A 140 -3.75 -20.51 6.23
CA GLY A 140 -2.96 -21.49 6.99
C GLY A 140 -1.50 -21.58 6.55
N GLU A 141 -1.17 -21.09 5.35
CA GLU A 141 0.21 -21.02 4.84
C GLU A 141 0.93 -19.73 5.24
N ILE A 142 0.20 -18.75 5.79
CA ILE A 142 0.79 -17.48 6.19
C ILE A 142 1.72 -17.69 7.39
N THR A 143 2.97 -17.27 7.20
CA THR A 143 4.02 -17.26 8.21
C THR A 143 4.51 -15.82 8.41
N PRO A 144 5.29 -15.54 9.47
CA PRO A 144 5.95 -14.25 9.63
C PRO A 144 6.96 -13.89 8.52
N GLN A 145 7.27 -14.81 7.60
CA GLN A 145 8.15 -14.58 6.46
C GLN A 145 7.37 -14.39 5.15
N THR A 146 6.05 -14.59 5.17
CA THR A 146 5.20 -14.45 3.99
C THR A 146 5.15 -12.97 3.57
N GLN A 147 5.43 -12.74 2.29
CA GLN A 147 5.45 -11.44 1.64
C GLN A 147 4.35 -11.30 0.59
N ILE A 148 3.91 -12.42 0.00
CA ILE A 148 2.94 -12.45 -1.09
C ILE A 148 1.81 -13.41 -0.73
N TYR A 149 0.57 -12.95 -0.86
CA TYR A 149 -0.63 -13.79 -0.76
C TYR A 149 -1.36 -13.84 -2.10
N ILE A 150 -1.74 -15.04 -2.53
CA ILE A 150 -2.50 -15.27 -3.76
C ILE A 150 -3.65 -16.22 -3.46
N GLY A 151 -4.84 -15.67 -3.19
CA GLY A 151 -6.00 -16.50 -2.87
C GLY A 151 -7.22 -15.71 -2.42
N ASN A 152 -8.28 -16.43 -2.09
CA ASN A 152 -9.54 -15.83 -1.68
C ASN A 152 -9.41 -15.10 -0.33
N LEU A 153 -10.16 -14.01 -0.18
CA LEU A 153 -10.28 -13.31 1.10
C LEU A 153 -11.33 -14.01 1.96
N VAL A 154 -10.91 -14.50 3.12
CA VAL A 154 -11.79 -15.14 4.10
C VAL A 154 -12.05 -14.20 5.28
N ASP A 155 -12.97 -14.57 6.16
CA ASP A 155 -13.35 -13.72 7.29
C ASP A 155 -12.15 -13.45 8.20
N GLY A 156 -12.03 -12.21 8.67
CA GLY A 156 -10.91 -11.75 9.49
C GLY A 156 -9.56 -11.66 8.76
N PHE A 157 -9.53 -11.77 7.43
CA PHE A 157 -8.27 -11.74 6.66
C PHE A 157 -7.39 -10.53 7.02
N PHE A 158 -7.93 -9.31 6.99
CA PHE A 158 -7.12 -8.12 7.25
C PHE A 158 -6.72 -7.94 8.73
N GLN A 159 -7.32 -8.69 9.65
CA GLN A 159 -6.95 -8.70 11.08
C GLN A 159 -5.86 -9.72 11.41
N THR A 160 -5.60 -10.68 10.51
CA THR A 160 -4.75 -11.85 10.78
C THR A 160 -3.46 -11.85 9.98
N ILE A 161 -3.35 -11.02 8.94
CA ILE A 161 -2.14 -10.92 8.12
C ILE A 161 -0.98 -10.24 8.88
N PRO A 162 0.26 -10.70 8.69
CA PRO A 162 1.43 -10.06 9.27
C PRO A 162 1.79 -8.78 8.51
N ASP A 163 2.49 -7.86 9.19
CA ASP A 163 3.00 -6.63 8.57
C ASP A 163 3.98 -6.90 7.42
N THR A 164 4.62 -8.08 7.41
CA THR A 164 5.52 -8.52 6.32
C THR A 164 4.79 -8.82 5.02
N LEU A 165 3.47 -9.04 5.06
CA LEU A 165 2.69 -9.30 3.86
C LEU A 165 2.57 -8.00 3.08
N GLU A 166 3.28 -7.90 1.96
CA GLU A 166 3.38 -6.70 1.13
C GLU A 166 2.38 -6.72 -0.03
N LEU A 167 2.20 -7.89 -0.65
CA LEU A 167 1.44 -8.07 -1.88
C LEU A 167 0.28 -9.05 -1.69
N ILE A 168 -0.91 -8.65 -2.13
CA ILE A 168 -2.12 -9.45 -1.96
C ILE A 168 -2.85 -9.47 -3.31
N TYR A 169 -3.12 -10.67 -3.81
CA TYR A 169 -3.88 -10.93 -5.03
C TYR A 169 -5.02 -11.90 -4.69
N THR A 170 -6.22 -11.68 -5.25
CA THR A 170 -7.26 -12.73 -5.22
C THR A 170 -6.99 -13.81 -6.29
N SER A 171 -6.23 -13.44 -7.32
CA SER A 171 -5.76 -14.18 -8.48
C SER A 171 -4.67 -13.36 -9.19
N PHE A 172 -3.45 -13.89 -9.23
CA PHE A 172 -2.35 -13.25 -9.97
C PHE A 172 -2.50 -13.52 -11.48
N PRO A 173 -2.21 -12.56 -12.37
CA PRO A 173 -1.74 -11.19 -12.11
C PRO A 173 -2.84 -10.12 -11.95
N GLU A 174 -4.09 -10.44 -12.31
CA GLU A 174 -5.11 -9.42 -12.60
C GLU A 174 -5.66 -8.68 -11.39
N THR A 175 -5.67 -9.31 -10.23
CA THR A 175 -6.58 -8.92 -9.14
C THR A 175 -5.81 -8.48 -7.89
N ARG A 176 -4.85 -7.59 -8.10
CA ARG A 176 -4.04 -7.02 -7.02
C ARG A 176 -4.88 -6.09 -6.13
N ILE A 177 -4.89 -6.39 -4.83
CA ILE A 177 -5.46 -5.51 -3.81
C ILE A 177 -4.45 -4.40 -3.50
N ARG A 178 -4.92 -3.15 -3.57
CA ARG A 178 -4.07 -1.98 -3.32
C ARG A 178 -4.22 -1.53 -1.87
N ARG A 179 -3.08 -1.19 -1.26
CA ARG A 179 -3.01 -0.63 0.09
C ARG A 179 -2.35 0.73 0.04
N TYR A 180 -2.90 1.67 0.78
CA TYR A 180 -2.37 3.03 0.86
C TYR A 180 -2.30 3.43 2.32
N ASN A 181 -1.10 3.76 2.79
CA ASN A 181 -0.94 4.37 4.10
C ASN A 181 -1.10 5.88 3.93
N ILE A 182 -2.01 6.48 4.69
CA ILE A 182 -2.23 7.92 4.72
C ILE A 182 -2.34 8.44 6.14
N GLU A 183 -1.97 9.70 6.33
CA GLU A 183 -2.23 10.43 7.56
C GLU A 183 -3.64 11.05 7.51
N ILE A 184 -4.43 10.89 8.56
CA ILE A 184 -5.70 11.60 8.77
C ILE A 184 -5.65 12.41 10.08
N GLY A 185 -6.65 13.27 10.33
CA GLY A 185 -6.70 14.10 11.53
C GLY A 185 -5.87 15.38 11.44
N GLY A 186 -5.90 16.15 12.53
CA GLY A 186 -5.12 17.38 12.72
C GLY A 186 -5.54 18.60 11.90
N LYS A 187 -6.57 18.49 11.04
CA LYS A 187 -7.02 19.58 10.15
C LYS A 187 -8.53 19.75 10.22
N ASP A 188 -8.99 21.00 10.20
CA ASP A 188 -10.42 21.31 10.07
C ASP A 188 -10.89 21.37 8.61
N GLU A 189 -12.20 21.58 8.40
CA GLU A 189 -12.77 21.60 7.05
C GLU A 189 -12.22 22.75 6.18
N ARG A 190 -11.86 23.88 6.81
CA ARG A 190 -11.38 25.09 6.13
C ARG A 190 -9.95 24.89 5.69
N GLU A 191 -9.13 24.30 6.55
CA GLU A 191 -7.75 23.94 6.26
C GLU A 191 -7.68 22.91 5.14
N LEU A 192 -8.47 21.84 5.21
CA LEU A 192 -8.57 20.83 4.14
C LEU A 192 -8.97 21.46 2.81
N LYS A 193 -10.02 22.30 2.79
CA LYS A 193 -10.48 23.00 1.58
C LYS A 193 -9.39 23.89 0.99
N LYS A 194 -8.71 24.69 1.82
CA LYS A 194 -7.61 25.56 1.40
C LYS A 194 -6.43 24.77 0.83
N LEU A 195 -6.06 23.66 1.46
CA LEU A 195 -4.96 22.81 0.99
C LEU A 195 -5.30 22.18 -0.35
N LEU A 196 -6.52 21.67 -0.50
CA LEU A 196 -6.99 21.07 -1.75
C LEU A 196 -6.95 22.08 -2.90
N GLU A 197 -7.52 23.28 -2.68
CA GLU A 197 -7.52 24.35 -3.69
C GLU A 197 -6.10 24.83 -4.03
N ARG A 198 -5.21 24.98 -3.03
CA ARG A 198 -3.80 25.35 -3.24
C ARG A 198 -3.02 24.30 -4.02
N ASN A 199 -3.36 23.02 -3.86
CA ASN A 199 -2.76 21.92 -4.62
C ASN A 199 -3.42 21.72 -6.00
N GLY A 200 -4.25 22.67 -6.44
CA GLY A 200 -4.85 22.65 -7.77
C GLY A 200 -6.06 21.73 -7.91
N HIS A 201 -6.56 21.15 -6.81
CA HIS A 201 -7.76 20.33 -6.85
C HIS A 201 -9.03 21.19 -6.95
N GLN A 202 -9.89 20.85 -7.91
CA GLN A 202 -11.21 21.44 -8.00
C GLN A 202 -12.18 20.73 -7.04
N ILE A 203 -12.75 21.49 -6.11
CA ILE A 203 -13.79 21.00 -5.20
C ILE A 203 -15.16 21.42 -5.73
N TYR A 204 -15.90 20.46 -6.27
CA TYR A 204 -17.24 20.69 -6.82
C TYR A 204 -18.28 21.03 -5.74
N SER A 205 -19.42 21.58 -6.14
CA SER A 205 -20.50 22.06 -5.25
C SER A 205 -20.95 21.01 -4.24
N HIS A 206 -21.15 19.77 -4.67
CA HIS A 206 -21.55 18.67 -3.78
C HIS A 206 -20.49 18.37 -2.72
N ALA A 207 -19.22 18.29 -3.10
CA ALA A 207 -18.12 18.08 -2.15
C ALA A 207 -18.01 19.25 -1.15
N LYS A 208 -18.17 20.50 -1.61
CA LYS A 208 -18.23 21.68 -0.73
C LYS A 208 -19.37 21.56 0.29
N SER A 209 -20.56 21.20 -0.18
CA SER A 209 -21.73 21.02 0.69
C SER A 209 -21.53 19.91 1.71
N MET A 210 -20.92 18.78 1.34
CA MET A 210 -20.60 17.68 2.27
C MET A 210 -19.59 18.13 3.33
N MET A 211 -18.51 18.82 2.94
CA MET A 211 -17.51 19.34 3.88
C MET A 211 -18.07 20.43 4.82
N GLU A 212 -19.10 21.14 4.38
CA GLU A 212 -19.77 22.18 5.17
C GLU A 212 -20.83 21.60 6.14
N HIS A 213 -21.20 20.33 5.99
CA HIS A 213 -22.18 19.64 6.85
C HIS A 213 -21.64 19.44 8.27
N ASP A 214 -22.52 19.52 9.27
CA ASP A 214 -22.14 19.38 10.68
C ASP A 214 -21.57 17.99 10.99
N ASP A 215 -22.08 16.92 10.35
CA ASP A 215 -21.54 15.56 10.54
C ASP A 215 -20.07 15.44 10.10
N PHE A 216 -19.70 16.07 8.97
CA PHE A 216 -18.31 16.09 8.51
C PHE A 216 -17.44 16.85 9.53
N LYS A 217 -17.82 18.08 9.87
CA LYS A 217 -17.07 18.92 10.83
C LYS A 217 -16.96 18.29 12.21
N ARG A 218 -17.99 17.56 12.65
CA ARG A 218 -18.01 16.81 13.90
C ARG A 218 -17.08 15.60 13.83
N SER A 219 -17.00 14.90 12.70
CA SER A 219 -16.14 13.72 12.54
C SER A 219 -14.64 14.01 12.64
N LEU A 220 -14.23 15.27 12.40
CA LEU A 220 -12.84 15.75 12.53
C LEU A 220 -12.39 15.95 13.99
N ARG A 221 -13.28 15.70 14.96
CA ARG A 221 -13.09 16.09 16.36
C ARG A 221 -13.24 14.91 17.31
N GLU A 222 -12.53 15.00 18.43
CA GLU A 222 -12.61 14.04 19.54
C GLU A 222 -13.83 14.34 20.42
N PRO A 223 -14.76 13.39 20.63
CA PRO A 223 -15.88 13.59 21.54
C PRO A 223 -15.42 13.90 22.97
N ASP A 224 -15.90 15.01 23.54
CA ASP A 224 -15.66 15.37 24.94
C ASP A 224 -16.97 15.26 25.75
N PRO A 225 -17.09 14.25 26.64
CA PRO A 225 -18.28 14.06 27.47
C PRO A 225 -18.63 15.25 28.37
N LYS A 226 -17.65 16.12 28.68
CA LYS A 226 -17.83 17.31 29.52
C LYS A 226 -18.24 18.55 28.71
N GLN A 227 -18.23 18.45 27.38
CA GLN A 227 -18.57 19.55 26.49
C GLN A 227 -19.70 19.13 25.53
N PRO A 228 -20.96 19.54 25.79
CA PRO A 228 -22.08 19.14 24.92
C PRO A 228 -22.05 19.80 23.53
N ASP A 229 -21.37 20.94 23.38
CA ASP A 229 -21.19 21.63 22.10
C ASP A 229 -19.99 21.07 21.33
N TRP A 230 -20.27 20.26 20.31
CA TRP A 230 -19.24 19.59 19.50
C TRP A 230 -18.31 20.57 18.78
N LYS A 231 -18.73 21.83 18.55
CA LYS A 231 -17.91 22.85 17.90
C LYS A 231 -16.70 23.25 18.75
N LYS A 232 -16.74 22.97 20.05
CA LYS A 232 -15.65 23.23 21.00
C LYS A 232 -14.77 22.01 21.25
N TRP A 233 -15.11 20.85 20.68
CA TRP A 233 -14.27 19.67 20.76
C TRP A 233 -12.95 19.89 20.05
N LYS A 234 -11.90 19.26 20.58
CA LYS A 234 -10.57 19.32 19.98
C LYS A 234 -10.57 18.57 18.66
N LEU A 235 -9.76 19.02 17.70
CA LEU A 235 -9.49 18.23 16.50
C LEU A 235 -8.82 16.92 16.90
N LYS A 236 -9.11 15.86 16.15
CA LYS A 236 -8.40 14.59 16.27
C LYS A 236 -6.90 14.81 16.07
N SER A 237 -6.11 14.09 16.82
CA SER A 237 -4.65 14.10 16.59
C SER A 237 -4.36 13.39 15.27
N PRO A 238 -3.29 13.79 14.55
CA PRO A 238 -2.88 13.06 13.36
C PRO A 238 -2.62 11.58 13.68
N GLU A 239 -3.08 10.69 12.80
CA GLU A 239 -2.82 9.25 12.88
C GLU A 239 -2.64 8.66 11.47
N GLU A 240 -1.86 7.60 11.37
CA GLU A 240 -1.71 6.84 10.13
C GLU A 240 -2.77 5.74 10.06
N ILE A 241 -3.41 5.62 8.89
CA ILE A 241 -4.34 4.54 8.58
C ILE A 241 -3.95 3.85 7.29
N THR A 242 -4.28 2.56 7.18
CA THR A 242 -4.12 1.79 5.94
C THR A 242 -5.46 1.65 5.24
N LEU A 243 -5.58 2.25 4.07
CA LEU A 243 -6.72 2.08 3.18
C LEU A 243 -6.56 0.83 2.33
N ILE A 244 -7.61 0.04 2.22
CA ILE A 244 -7.67 -1.13 1.34
C ILE A 244 -8.64 -0.82 0.19
N ARG A 245 -8.15 -0.94 -1.05
CA ARG A 245 -8.99 -0.84 -2.24
C ARG A 245 -9.35 -2.22 -2.75
N LEU A 246 -10.63 -2.53 -2.73
CA LEU A 246 -11.21 -3.78 -3.21
C LEU A 246 -12.16 -3.51 -4.37
N ARG A 247 -12.18 -4.41 -5.35
CA ARG A 247 -13.27 -4.46 -6.32
C ARG A 247 -14.44 -5.17 -5.67
N VAL A 248 -15.65 -4.89 -6.15
CA VAL A 248 -16.87 -5.59 -5.68
C VAL A 248 -16.74 -7.10 -5.91
N GLU A 249 -16.05 -7.51 -6.97
CA GLU A 249 -15.74 -8.91 -7.26
C GLU A 249 -14.79 -9.53 -6.22
N ASP A 250 -13.81 -8.78 -5.70
CA ASP A 250 -12.87 -9.27 -4.67
C ASP A 250 -13.57 -9.55 -3.33
N LEU A 251 -14.72 -8.93 -3.10
CA LEU A 251 -15.59 -9.20 -1.97
C LEU A 251 -16.43 -10.48 -2.15
N GLY A 252 -16.41 -11.10 -3.34
CA GLY A 252 -17.20 -12.27 -3.68
C GLY A 252 -18.47 -11.96 -4.47
N PHE A 253 -18.60 -10.76 -5.05
CA PHE A 253 -19.80 -10.32 -5.76
C PHE A 253 -19.52 -10.03 -7.26
N PRO A 254 -19.29 -11.06 -8.10
CA PRO A 254 -18.95 -10.88 -9.51
C PRO A 254 -20.05 -10.22 -10.35
N ASN A 255 -21.30 -10.29 -9.88
CA ASN A 255 -22.46 -9.70 -10.57
C ASN A 255 -22.94 -8.38 -9.92
N GLY A 256 -22.11 -7.79 -9.06
CA GLY A 256 -22.48 -6.63 -8.24
C GLY A 256 -23.17 -7.00 -6.93
N ALA A 257 -23.31 -6.00 -6.06
CA ALA A 257 -23.94 -6.10 -4.75
C ALA A 257 -24.49 -4.72 -4.34
N THR A 258 -25.42 -4.72 -3.38
CA THR A 258 -25.89 -3.51 -2.72
C THR A 258 -24.81 -2.91 -1.82
N THR A 259 -24.92 -1.62 -1.51
CA THR A 259 -23.99 -0.94 -0.59
C THR A 259 -23.96 -1.61 0.79
N GLN A 260 -25.11 -2.11 1.28
CA GLN A 260 -25.18 -2.81 2.56
C GLN A 260 -24.41 -4.14 2.52
N GLU A 261 -24.61 -4.96 1.50
CA GLU A 261 -23.87 -6.23 1.33
C GLU A 261 -22.36 -6.00 1.21
N ILE A 262 -21.95 -4.93 0.53
CA ILE A 262 -20.55 -4.54 0.42
C ILE A 262 -19.98 -4.19 1.80
N PHE A 263 -20.68 -3.38 2.59
CA PHE A 263 -20.22 -2.99 3.93
C PHE A 263 -20.21 -4.18 4.89
N ASP A 264 -21.25 -5.00 4.90
CA ASP A 264 -21.32 -6.19 5.75
C ASP A 264 -20.16 -7.14 5.41
N ARG A 265 -19.88 -7.35 4.12
CA ARG A 265 -18.77 -8.19 3.69
C ARG A 265 -17.41 -7.59 4.06
N ALA A 266 -17.21 -6.28 3.91
CA ALA A 266 -15.98 -5.62 4.32
C ALA A 266 -15.72 -5.77 5.83
N ILE A 267 -16.77 -5.62 6.66
CA ILE A 267 -16.70 -5.83 8.11
C ILE A 267 -16.29 -7.26 8.45
N LEU A 268 -16.86 -8.27 7.77
CA LEU A 268 -16.47 -9.67 7.96
C LEU A 268 -15.00 -9.93 7.61
N LEU A 269 -14.43 -9.22 6.64
CA LEU A 269 -13.00 -9.30 6.31
C LEU A 269 -12.09 -8.61 7.33
N GLY A 270 -12.68 -7.91 8.32
CA GLY A 270 -11.98 -7.18 9.36
C GLY A 270 -11.68 -5.72 9.01
N LEU A 271 -12.39 -5.14 8.03
CA LEU A 271 -12.29 -3.73 7.67
C LEU A 271 -13.33 -2.88 8.39
N GLU A 272 -13.09 -1.57 8.40
CA GLU A 272 -13.99 -0.59 8.98
C GLU A 272 -14.36 0.49 7.96
N LEU A 273 -15.45 1.21 8.22
CA LEU A 273 -15.84 2.34 7.39
C LEU A 273 -14.84 3.48 7.53
N CYS A 274 -14.39 3.99 6.39
CA CYS A 274 -13.51 5.15 6.35
C CYS A 274 -14.19 6.38 6.99
N PRO A 275 -13.49 7.11 7.88
CA PRO A 275 -13.95 8.41 8.32
C PRO A 275 -14.20 9.37 7.13
N PRO A 276 -15.15 10.30 7.22
CA PRO A 276 -15.47 11.20 6.09
C PRO A 276 -14.28 12.01 5.57
N GLU A 277 -13.29 12.31 6.41
CA GLU A 277 -12.10 13.07 6.03
C GLU A 277 -11.09 12.29 5.16
N VAL A 278 -11.23 10.96 5.10
CA VAL A 278 -10.34 10.10 4.30
C VAL A 278 -10.30 10.55 2.84
N GLY A 279 -11.44 10.88 2.24
CA GLY A 279 -11.48 11.33 0.84
C GLY A 279 -10.63 12.58 0.58
N PRO A 280 -10.87 13.70 1.28
CA PRO A 280 -10.03 14.89 1.21
C PRO A 280 -8.54 14.64 1.53
N GLN A 281 -8.23 13.92 2.61
CA GLN A 281 -6.84 13.64 3.03
C GLN A 281 -6.11 12.77 2.01
N PHE A 282 -6.76 11.72 1.51
CA PHE A 282 -6.23 10.84 0.48
C PHE A 282 -5.93 11.63 -0.80
N ARG A 283 -6.83 12.52 -1.23
CA ARG A 283 -6.61 13.35 -2.42
C ARG A 283 -5.39 14.26 -2.29
N LEU A 284 -5.12 14.80 -1.10
CA LEU A 284 -3.94 15.63 -0.85
C LEU A 284 -2.62 14.85 -0.91
N GLN A 285 -2.64 13.59 -0.49
CA GLN A 285 -1.46 12.74 -0.37
C GLN A 285 -1.21 11.90 -1.64
N TYR A 286 -2.27 11.60 -2.39
CA TYR A 286 -2.21 10.80 -3.61
C TYR A 286 -2.01 11.67 -4.85
N VAL A 287 -0.80 12.24 -4.97
CA VAL A 287 -0.47 13.28 -5.96
C VAL A 287 -0.29 12.74 -7.39
N ASN A 288 0.16 11.49 -7.55
CA ASN A 288 0.51 10.91 -8.86
C ASN A 288 -0.49 9.83 -9.30
N GLN A 289 -1.79 10.15 -9.28
CA GLN A 289 -2.84 9.27 -9.79
C GLN A 289 -2.64 9.02 -11.30
N PRO A 290 -2.52 7.76 -11.76
CA PRO A 290 -2.48 7.44 -13.18
C PRO A 290 -3.72 7.95 -13.92
N MET A 291 -3.55 8.41 -15.16
CA MET A 291 -4.64 9.01 -15.96
C MET A 291 -5.83 8.07 -16.17
N SER A 292 -5.58 6.77 -16.28
CA SER A 292 -6.60 5.72 -16.45
C SER A 292 -7.22 5.25 -15.13
N GLU A 293 -6.70 5.69 -13.99
CA GLU A 293 -7.21 5.30 -12.70
C GLU A 293 -8.29 6.29 -12.25
N TYR A 294 -9.47 5.77 -11.92
CA TYR A 294 -10.53 6.54 -11.28
C TYR A 294 -10.78 5.99 -9.87
N ILE A 295 -10.39 6.77 -8.87
CA ILE A 295 -10.75 6.56 -7.48
C ILE A 295 -12.04 7.35 -7.26
N ARG A 296 -13.16 6.64 -7.20
CA ARG A 296 -14.50 7.20 -7.02
C ARG A 296 -14.87 7.24 -5.54
#